data_AF-A0A4Q3X2R3-F1
#
_entry.id   AF-A0A4Q3X2R3-F1
#
_cell.length_a   1.000
_cell.length_b   1.000
_cell.length_c   1.000
_cell.angle_alpha   90.00
_cell.angle_beta   90.00
_cell.angle_gamma   90.00
#
_symmetry.space_group_name_H-M   'P 1'
#
loop_
_entity.id
_entity.type
_entity.pdbx_description
1 polymer ?
#
loop_
_entity_poly.entity_id
_entity_poly.type
_entity_poly.pdbx_seq_one_letter_code
_entity_poly.pdbx_strand_id
1 'polypeptide(L)'
;MRWGDWVWSLHALYEATGEDWLLEAAERAQQQGFDWDHQFSVDMPKERTSVKGNSWDLNLTMHGVNNAMGVKCGGVWWRQSQNDADKQASFFALEQLDKYHGQANGMFSGDEHLAGRSPVQGTETCTVVELMFSLETLLAATGEPALADRLETVAFNALPGSMTKDMWARQYDQQPNQVLCTEAKRDWVSNGPTSNLFSFLGHFGCCTANLHQGWPKFAGHTWMKARNGFALISPVPGLVETELDGKKVEFLVQSEYPFRDTAQIFYGGEDATFALHIRVPAWAQGASARIGDEKFELESGTFAVIERQWRGGDKLELHFPLPVRLEKREEGTSTVWRGPVLFGLKIGEEISLVSGEPPHADYEVLPTTAWNYALVPEVSRFEIKETTISSRPFEARQFPVILNAPAHLIPEWGLENDSAAVPPTSPVATTQPEVTVNLVPYGSTHLRISEFPTI
;
A
#
# COMPACT_ATOMS: atom_id res chain seq x y z
N MET A 1 -20.40 -2.53 12.79
CA MET A 1 -19.08 -2.09 12.26
C MET A 1 -18.91 -2.32 10.76
N ARG A 2 -19.30 -3.45 10.15
CA ARG A 2 -19.03 -3.74 8.71
C ARG A 2 -20.17 -3.41 7.73
N TRP A 3 -20.96 -2.39 8.00
CA TRP A 3 -22.13 -2.10 7.16
C TRP A 3 -21.75 -1.58 5.76
N GLY A 4 -20.59 -0.93 5.61
CA GLY A 4 -20.11 -0.43 4.32
C GLY A 4 -19.93 -1.51 3.25
N ASP A 5 -19.39 -2.69 3.61
CA ASP A 5 -19.29 -3.83 2.68
C ASP A 5 -20.64 -4.35 2.23
N TRP A 6 -21.60 -4.38 3.16
CA TRP A 6 -22.94 -4.85 2.86
C TRP A 6 -23.66 -3.86 1.95
N VAL A 7 -23.58 -2.55 2.24
CA VAL A 7 -24.12 -1.49 1.38
C VAL A 7 -23.50 -1.55 -0.02
N TRP A 8 -22.18 -1.71 -0.13
CA TRP A 8 -21.51 -1.88 -1.42
C TRP A 8 -22.08 -3.07 -2.22
N SER A 9 -22.29 -4.20 -1.55
CA SER A 9 -22.89 -5.39 -2.16
C SER A 9 -24.35 -5.19 -2.57
N LEU A 10 -25.13 -4.46 -1.77
CA LEU A 10 -26.51 -4.11 -2.08
C LEU A 10 -26.60 -3.16 -3.28
N HIS A 11 -25.70 -2.19 -3.39
CA HIS A 11 -25.60 -1.32 -4.58
C HIS A 11 -25.27 -2.12 -5.84
N ALA A 12 -24.31 -3.03 -5.78
CA ALA A 12 -23.98 -3.89 -6.91
C ALA A 12 -25.15 -4.79 -7.33
N LEU A 13 -25.89 -5.33 -6.35
CA LEU A 13 -27.09 -6.14 -6.64
C LEU A 13 -28.20 -5.28 -7.26
N TYR A 14 -28.40 -4.05 -6.77
CA TYR A 14 -29.36 -3.10 -7.33
C TYR A 14 -29.03 -2.76 -8.78
N GLU A 15 -27.77 -2.51 -9.11
CA GLU A 15 -27.32 -2.27 -10.49
C GLU A 15 -27.59 -3.46 -11.41
N ALA A 16 -27.54 -4.68 -10.87
CA ALA A 16 -27.79 -5.90 -11.63
C ALA A 16 -29.29 -6.23 -11.80
N THR A 17 -30.14 -5.89 -10.83
CA THR A 17 -31.55 -6.34 -10.80
C THR A 17 -32.57 -5.21 -10.96
N GLY A 18 -32.24 -3.98 -10.60
CA GLY A 18 -33.15 -2.84 -10.55
C GLY A 18 -34.19 -2.91 -9.42
N GLU A 19 -33.99 -3.75 -8.41
CA GLU A 19 -34.97 -3.93 -7.32
C GLU A 19 -34.80 -2.88 -6.20
N ASP A 20 -35.72 -1.91 -6.12
CA ASP A 20 -35.63 -0.75 -5.21
C ASP A 20 -35.48 -1.09 -3.71
N TRP A 21 -36.00 -2.24 -3.25
CA TRP A 21 -35.88 -2.65 -1.84
C TRP A 21 -34.42 -2.80 -1.39
N LEU A 22 -33.48 -3.01 -2.33
CA LEU A 22 -32.05 -3.09 -2.06
C LEU A 22 -31.49 -1.76 -1.57
N LEU A 23 -31.96 -0.64 -2.12
CA LEU A 23 -31.59 0.70 -1.67
C LEU A 23 -32.20 1.01 -0.30
N GLU A 24 -33.43 0.55 -0.03
CA GLU A 24 -34.03 0.66 1.30
C GLU A 24 -33.26 -0.18 2.34
N ALA A 25 -32.80 -1.38 1.96
CA ALA A 25 -31.98 -2.21 2.82
C ALA A 25 -30.62 -1.56 3.11
N ALA A 26 -30.01 -0.92 2.11
CA ALA A 26 -28.77 -0.19 2.27
C ALA A 26 -28.92 1.00 3.23
N GLU A 27 -30.01 1.76 3.11
CA GLU A 27 -30.33 2.86 4.03
C GLU A 27 -30.51 2.36 5.46
N ARG A 28 -31.25 1.25 5.67
CA ARG A 28 -31.41 0.65 7.02
C ARG A 28 -30.07 0.17 7.59
N ALA A 29 -29.21 -0.40 6.75
CA ALA A 29 -27.87 -0.84 7.17
C ALA A 29 -27.00 0.34 7.63
N GLN A 30 -27.07 1.48 6.92
CA GLN A 30 -26.35 2.69 7.31
C GLN A 30 -26.91 3.27 8.62
N GLN A 31 -28.24 3.39 8.75
CA GLN A 31 -28.90 3.95 9.94
C GLN A 31 -28.68 3.14 11.22
N GLN A 32 -28.56 1.82 11.10
CA GLN A 32 -28.28 0.91 12.23
C GLN A 32 -26.80 0.59 12.37
N GLY A 33 -25.97 1.15 11.49
CA GLY A 33 -24.54 0.92 11.42
C GLY A 33 -23.80 1.51 12.62
N PHE A 34 -22.54 1.11 12.76
CA PHE A 34 -21.62 1.79 13.67
C PHE A 34 -21.25 3.15 13.05
N ASP A 35 -21.27 4.21 13.86
CA ASP A 35 -20.99 5.57 13.42
C ASP A 35 -19.48 5.78 13.23
N TRP A 36 -19.00 5.44 12.02
CA TRP A 36 -17.61 5.59 11.65
C TRP A 36 -17.18 7.05 11.57
N ASP A 37 -18.08 7.96 11.20
CA ASP A 37 -17.76 9.38 11.08
C ASP A 37 -17.51 9.99 12.46
N HIS A 38 -18.34 9.64 13.44
CA HIS A 38 -18.10 9.99 14.85
C HIS A 38 -16.83 9.33 15.38
N GLN A 39 -16.60 8.05 15.06
CA GLN A 39 -15.37 7.37 15.46
C GLN A 39 -14.14 8.13 14.97
N PHE A 40 -14.01 8.43 13.67
CA PHE A 40 -12.82 9.10 13.15
C PHE A 40 -12.69 10.56 13.61
N SER A 41 -13.80 11.27 13.87
CA SER A 41 -13.77 12.70 14.23
C SER A 41 -13.65 12.97 15.74
N VAL A 42 -14.14 12.07 16.58
CA VAL A 42 -14.26 12.30 18.03
C VAL A 42 -13.53 11.24 18.82
N ASP A 43 -13.89 9.96 18.63
CA ASP A 43 -13.51 8.88 19.55
C ASP A 43 -12.20 8.17 19.19
N MET A 44 -11.70 8.36 17.98
CA MET A 44 -10.47 7.70 17.54
C MET A 44 -9.30 8.16 18.42
N PRO A 45 -8.56 7.21 19.00
CA PRO A 45 -7.34 7.50 19.74
C PRO A 45 -6.37 8.34 18.91
N LYS A 46 -5.69 9.28 19.57
CA LYS A 46 -4.68 10.16 18.94
C LYS A 46 -3.25 9.73 19.25
N GLU A 47 -3.12 8.69 20.05
CA GLU A 47 -1.88 8.12 20.55
C GLU A 47 -2.01 6.60 20.53
N ARG A 48 -0.89 5.91 20.76
CA ARG A 48 -0.87 4.45 20.90
C ARG A 48 -1.91 4.00 21.94
N THR A 49 -2.71 3.02 21.58
CA THR A 49 -3.82 2.56 22.41
C THR A 49 -3.38 1.65 23.55
N SER A 50 -4.25 1.50 24.55
CA SER A 50 -4.14 0.47 25.59
C SER A 50 -5.47 -0.27 25.67
N VAL A 51 -5.41 -1.59 25.53
CA VAL A 51 -6.60 -2.46 25.60
C VAL A 51 -6.89 -2.98 27.01
N LYS A 52 -5.97 -2.77 27.95
CA LYS A 52 -6.06 -3.33 29.30
C LYS A 52 -7.19 -2.65 30.08
N GLY A 53 -8.17 -3.45 30.51
CA GLY A 53 -9.31 -2.99 31.31
C GLY A 53 -10.48 -2.42 30.51
N ASN A 54 -10.38 -2.40 29.18
CA ASN A 54 -11.47 -2.00 28.30
C ASN A 54 -12.50 -3.11 28.11
N SER A 55 -13.72 -2.73 27.70
CA SER A 55 -14.69 -3.68 27.18
C SER A 55 -14.25 -4.21 25.81
N TRP A 56 -14.78 -5.39 25.46
CA TRP A 56 -14.56 -5.97 24.13
C TRP A 56 -15.01 -5.02 23.00
N ASP A 57 -16.18 -4.41 23.15
CA ASP A 57 -16.73 -3.50 22.13
C ASP A 57 -15.87 -2.26 21.92
N LEU A 58 -15.31 -1.69 23.01
CA LEU A 58 -14.40 -0.55 22.92
C LEU A 58 -13.09 -0.93 22.23
N ASN A 59 -12.55 -2.12 22.50
CA ASN A 59 -11.36 -2.60 21.81
C ASN A 59 -11.62 -2.74 20.30
N LEU A 60 -12.79 -3.24 19.90
CA LEU A 60 -13.14 -3.38 18.49
C LEU A 60 -13.23 -2.04 17.72
N THR A 61 -13.47 -0.90 18.39
CA THR A 61 -13.45 0.42 17.71
C THR A 61 -12.04 0.88 17.35
N MET A 62 -11.04 0.38 18.08
CA MET A 62 -9.62 0.68 17.86
C MET A 62 -8.91 -0.42 17.05
N HIS A 63 -9.61 -1.48 16.65
CA HIS A 63 -9.08 -2.59 15.90
C HIS A 63 -8.67 -2.18 14.49
N GLY A 64 -7.44 -2.50 14.07
CA GLY A 64 -6.84 -2.03 12.82
C GLY A 64 -7.68 -2.38 11.59
N VAL A 65 -8.10 -3.65 11.48
CA VAL A 65 -8.91 -4.12 10.34
C VAL A 65 -10.26 -3.42 10.30
N ASN A 66 -10.91 -3.21 11.45
CA ASN A 66 -12.21 -2.56 11.47
C ASN A 66 -12.08 -1.10 10.99
N ASN A 67 -11.02 -0.39 11.39
CA ASN A 67 -10.76 0.97 10.92
C ASN A 67 -10.44 0.99 9.41
N ALA A 68 -9.63 0.06 8.91
CA ALA A 68 -9.35 -0.07 7.47
C ALA A 68 -10.62 -0.30 6.65
N MET A 69 -11.54 -1.12 7.14
CA MET A 69 -12.86 -1.34 6.51
C MET A 69 -13.79 -0.13 6.69
N GLY A 70 -13.73 0.54 7.85
CA GLY A 70 -14.53 1.70 8.20
C GLY A 70 -14.27 2.93 7.33
N VAL A 71 -13.03 3.10 6.85
CA VAL A 71 -12.61 4.21 5.98
C VAL A 71 -13.53 4.40 4.76
N LYS A 72 -14.00 3.33 4.12
CA LYS A 72 -14.84 3.46 2.92
C LYS A 72 -16.31 3.80 3.18
N CYS A 73 -16.77 3.71 4.43
CA CYS A 73 -18.20 3.78 4.75
C CYS A 73 -18.88 5.06 4.24
N GLY A 74 -18.27 6.23 4.47
CA GLY A 74 -18.78 7.51 3.97
C GLY A 74 -18.88 7.57 2.45
N GLY A 75 -17.79 7.27 1.73
CA GLY A 75 -17.77 7.30 0.27
C GLY A 75 -18.64 6.23 -0.40
N VAL A 76 -18.86 5.08 0.25
CA VAL A 76 -19.86 4.10 -0.20
C VAL A 76 -21.27 4.66 -0.03
N TRP A 77 -21.58 5.25 1.13
CA TRP A 77 -22.91 5.82 1.39
C TRP A 77 -23.22 7.01 0.47
N TRP A 78 -22.22 7.83 0.17
CA TRP A 78 -22.31 8.96 -0.76
C TRP A 78 -22.93 8.58 -2.11
N ARG A 79 -22.73 7.34 -2.59
CA ARG A 79 -23.35 6.85 -3.82
C ARG A 79 -24.88 6.97 -3.81
N GLN A 80 -25.50 6.79 -2.65
CA GLN A 80 -26.95 6.88 -2.47
C GLN A 80 -27.38 8.23 -1.90
N SER A 81 -26.66 8.78 -0.93
CA SER A 81 -27.03 10.06 -0.32
C SER A 81 -26.79 11.26 -1.23
N GLN A 82 -25.82 11.17 -2.14
CA GLN A 82 -25.33 12.28 -2.98
C GLN A 82 -24.92 13.52 -2.17
N ASN A 83 -24.62 13.36 -0.88
CA ASN A 83 -24.20 14.43 0.00
C ASN A 83 -22.68 14.45 0.11
N ASP A 84 -22.04 15.52 -0.38
CA ASP A 84 -20.59 15.64 -0.41
C ASP A 84 -19.93 15.49 0.99
N ALA A 85 -20.65 15.78 2.08
CA ALA A 85 -20.14 15.53 3.42
C ALA A 85 -19.78 14.05 3.66
N ASP A 86 -20.60 13.12 3.14
CA ASP A 86 -20.37 11.68 3.27
C ASP A 86 -19.15 11.25 2.44
N LYS A 87 -18.97 11.84 1.25
CA LYS A 87 -17.74 11.65 0.47
C LYS A 87 -16.52 12.12 1.25
N GLN A 88 -16.57 13.32 1.82
CA GLN A 88 -15.44 13.92 2.56
C GLN A 88 -15.12 13.16 3.85
N ALA A 89 -16.09 12.51 4.49
CA ALA A 89 -15.86 11.73 5.71
C ALA A 89 -14.81 10.63 5.52
N SER A 90 -14.79 9.95 4.36
CA SER A 90 -13.78 8.94 4.04
C SER A 90 -12.37 9.52 3.88
N PHE A 91 -12.23 10.70 3.28
CA PHE A 91 -10.93 11.36 3.16
C PHE A 91 -10.43 11.89 4.50
N PHE A 92 -11.35 12.42 5.31
CA PHE A 92 -11.06 12.84 6.67
C PHE A 92 -10.61 11.65 7.54
N ALA A 93 -11.25 10.48 7.41
CA ALA A 93 -10.83 9.26 8.10
C ALA A 93 -9.38 8.87 7.77
N LEU A 94 -9.01 8.87 6.49
CA LEU A 94 -7.64 8.63 6.04
C LEU A 94 -6.66 9.66 6.62
N GLU A 95 -7.03 10.95 6.63
CA GLU A 95 -6.20 12.02 7.21
C GLU A 95 -5.98 11.80 8.72
N GLN A 96 -7.01 11.44 9.48
CA GLN A 96 -6.86 11.20 10.91
C GLN A 96 -5.95 9.99 11.18
N LEU A 97 -6.13 8.90 10.43
CA LEU A 97 -5.28 7.71 10.53
C LEU A 97 -3.83 8.04 10.21
N ASP A 98 -3.57 8.80 9.14
CA ASP A 98 -2.21 9.24 8.79
C ASP A 98 -1.61 10.15 9.87
N LYS A 99 -2.41 11.08 10.40
CA LYS A 99 -1.98 12.07 11.39
C LYS A 99 -1.52 11.46 12.71
N TYR A 100 -2.21 10.43 13.21
CA TYR A 100 -1.97 9.85 14.54
C TYR A 100 -1.37 8.45 14.51
N HIS A 101 -1.48 7.74 13.38
CA HIS A 101 -1.05 6.35 13.27
C HIS A 101 -0.28 6.04 11.98
N GLY A 102 -0.08 7.02 11.08
CA GLY A 102 0.52 6.82 9.77
C GLY A 102 1.95 6.28 9.81
N GLN A 103 2.25 5.39 8.87
CA GLN A 103 3.52 4.70 8.66
C GLN A 103 4.04 4.98 7.23
N ALA A 104 5.35 4.86 7.04
CA ALA A 104 5.98 5.19 5.76
C ALA A 104 5.42 4.39 4.56
N ASN A 105 5.05 3.14 4.75
CA ASN A 105 4.61 2.23 3.68
C ASN A 105 3.17 2.48 3.16
N GLY A 106 2.56 3.60 3.52
CA GLY A 106 1.17 3.90 3.16
C GLY A 106 0.14 3.19 4.04
N MET A 107 0.54 2.61 5.16
CA MET A 107 -0.39 2.10 6.16
C MET A 107 -0.47 3.04 7.35
N PHE A 108 -1.49 2.84 8.17
CA PHE A 108 -1.45 3.23 9.57
C PHE A 108 -1.05 2.00 10.40
N SER A 109 -0.45 2.21 11.56
CA SER A 109 -0.09 1.13 12.47
C SER A 109 -1.32 0.55 13.16
N GLY A 110 -1.27 -0.76 13.36
CA GLY A 110 -2.31 -1.53 14.02
C GLY A 110 -1.77 -2.92 14.27
N ASP A 111 -1.10 -3.12 15.40
CA ASP A 111 -0.65 -4.44 15.88
C ASP A 111 -1.81 -5.13 16.61
N GLU A 112 -2.86 -5.39 15.82
CA GLU A 112 -4.27 -5.61 16.17
C GLU A 112 -5.05 -4.32 16.50
N HIS A 113 -4.47 -3.40 17.29
CA HIS A 113 -5.11 -2.14 17.65
C HIS A 113 -4.23 -0.93 17.29
N LEU A 114 -4.83 0.24 17.06
CA LEU A 114 -4.11 1.45 16.65
C LEU A 114 -2.90 1.74 17.55
N ALA A 115 -1.70 1.88 16.95
CA ALA A 115 -0.44 1.75 17.70
C ALA A 115 0.49 2.99 17.63
N GLY A 116 0.04 4.09 17.04
CA GLY A 116 0.82 5.33 16.95
C GLY A 116 1.68 5.42 15.67
N ARG A 117 2.65 6.32 15.64
CA ARG A 117 3.41 6.63 14.39
C ARG A 117 4.83 6.09 14.36
N SER A 118 5.29 5.51 15.46
CA SER A 118 6.64 5.00 15.51
C SER A 118 6.86 3.91 14.45
N PRO A 119 7.98 3.94 13.70
CA PRO A 119 8.26 2.96 12.64
C PRO A 119 8.60 1.57 13.18
N VAL A 120 8.61 1.41 14.51
CA VAL A 120 8.81 0.14 15.22
C VAL A 120 7.47 -0.48 15.63
N GLN A 121 6.34 0.15 15.34
CA GLN A 121 5.02 -0.39 15.64
C GLN A 121 4.52 -1.26 14.48
N GLY A 122 3.70 -2.25 14.82
CA GLY A 122 3.24 -3.26 13.87
C GLY A 122 2.12 -2.76 12.97
N THR A 123 1.97 -3.39 11.81
CA THR A 123 0.79 -3.30 10.95
C THR A 123 0.33 -4.71 10.60
N GLU A 124 -0.89 -5.04 10.99
CA GLU A 124 -1.49 -6.34 10.69
C GLU A 124 -1.66 -6.55 9.17
N THR A 125 -1.34 -7.74 8.65
CA THR A 125 -1.58 -8.09 7.24
C THR A 125 -3.05 -7.97 6.80
N CYS A 126 -4.03 -8.30 7.64
CA CYS A 126 -5.45 -8.08 7.28
C CYS A 126 -5.76 -6.60 7.12
N THR A 127 -5.21 -5.74 7.98
CA THR A 127 -5.38 -4.29 7.89
C THR A 127 -4.87 -3.76 6.54
N VAL A 128 -3.76 -4.30 6.03
CA VAL A 128 -3.25 -4.00 4.69
C VAL A 128 -4.26 -4.36 3.60
N VAL A 129 -4.74 -5.61 3.59
CA VAL A 129 -5.66 -6.10 2.54
C VAL A 129 -7.00 -5.37 2.57
N GLU A 130 -7.54 -5.10 3.76
CA GLU A 130 -8.82 -4.40 3.88
C GLU A 130 -8.69 -2.92 3.53
N LEU A 131 -7.57 -2.26 3.84
CA LEU A 131 -7.36 -0.88 3.42
C LEU A 131 -7.24 -0.79 1.90
N MET A 132 -6.53 -1.72 1.26
CA MET A 132 -6.48 -1.80 -0.21
C MET A 132 -7.89 -1.91 -0.79
N PHE A 133 -8.71 -2.82 -0.28
CA PHE A 133 -10.08 -2.98 -0.76
C PHE A 133 -10.96 -1.75 -0.51
N SER A 134 -10.76 -1.06 0.62
CA SER A 134 -11.43 0.22 0.89
C SER A 134 -11.00 1.32 -0.09
N LEU A 135 -9.72 1.42 -0.43
CA LEU A 135 -9.22 2.39 -1.40
C LEU A 135 -9.72 2.11 -2.82
N GLU A 136 -9.74 0.83 -3.24
CA GLU A 136 -10.31 0.40 -4.52
C GLU A 136 -11.80 0.77 -4.63
N THR A 137 -12.55 0.50 -3.56
CA THR A 137 -13.99 0.82 -3.47
C THR A 137 -14.23 2.33 -3.54
N LEU A 138 -13.48 3.10 -2.76
CA LEU A 138 -13.58 4.56 -2.75
C LEU A 138 -13.17 5.16 -4.09
N LEU A 139 -12.16 4.59 -4.75
CA LEU A 139 -11.71 5.04 -6.06
C LEU A 139 -12.81 4.81 -7.11
N ALA A 140 -13.41 3.62 -7.13
CA ALA A 140 -14.51 3.29 -8.03
C ALA A 140 -15.74 4.18 -7.79
N ALA A 141 -16.04 4.50 -6.52
CA ALA A 141 -17.14 5.40 -6.18
C ALA A 141 -16.84 6.83 -6.64
N THR A 142 -15.70 7.38 -6.20
CA THR A 142 -15.46 8.84 -6.21
C THR A 142 -14.67 9.36 -7.40
N GLY A 143 -13.89 8.50 -8.06
CA GLY A 143 -12.97 8.88 -9.13
C GLY A 143 -11.78 9.74 -8.68
N GLU A 144 -11.43 9.74 -7.39
CA GLU A 144 -10.35 10.58 -6.86
C GLU A 144 -8.97 9.93 -7.06
N PRO A 145 -8.05 10.53 -7.84
CA PRO A 145 -6.77 9.91 -8.21
C PRO A 145 -5.83 9.67 -7.02
N ALA A 146 -5.92 10.48 -5.96
CA ALA A 146 -5.11 10.32 -4.75
C ALA A 146 -5.36 8.98 -4.04
N LEU A 147 -6.55 8.39 -4.18
CA LEU A 147 -6.85 7.06 -3.61
C LEU A 147 -6.06 5.96 -4.32
N ALA A 148 -5.87 6.09 -5.63
CA ALA A 148 -5.06 5.17 -6.41
C ALA A 148 -3.56 5.32 -6.13
N ASP A 149 -3.08 6.54 -5.88
CA ASP A 149 -1.70 6.77 -5.42
C ASP A 149 -1.44 6.04 -4.10
N ARG A 150 -2.39 6.13 -3.16
CA ARG A 150 -2.30 5.41 -1.90
C ARG A 150 -2.43 3.91 -2.09
N LEU A 151 -3.34 3.44 -2.94
CA LEU A 151 -3.52 2.03 -3.26
C LEU A 151 -2.22 1.40 -3.80
N GLU A 152 -1.56 2.05 -4.77
CA GLU A 152 -0.27 1.59 -5.28
C GLU A 152 0.82 1.59 -4.21
N THR A 153 0.84 2.62 -3.35
CA THR A 153 1.77 2.69 -2.22
C THR A 153 1.59 1.48 -1.29
N VAL A 154 0.36 1.12 -0.95
CA VAL A 154 0.11 -0.05 -0.09
C VAL A 154 0.43 -1.36 -0.83
N ALA A 155 -0.04 -1.50 -2.07
CA ALA A 155 0.09 -2.71 -2.87
C ALA A 155 1.55 -3.06 -3.19
N PHE A 156 2.39 -2.08 -3.51
CA PHE A 156 3.79 -2.32 -3.88
C PHE A 156 4.77 -2.30 -2.71
N ASN A 157 4.30 -1.97 -1.50
CA ASN A 157 5.13 -1.94 -0.30
C ASN A 157 4.59 -2.87 0.78
N ALA A 158 3.57 -2.43 1.52
CA ALA A 158 3.07 -3.13 2.69
C ALA A 158 2.58 -4.55 2.38
N LEU A 159 1.89 -4.78 1.25
CA LEU A 159 1.39 -6.10 0.88
C LEU A 159 2.52 -7.14 0.71
N PRO A 160 3.45 -7.00 -0.25
CA PRO A 160 4.55 -7.94 -0.43
C PRO A 160 5.53 -7.95 0.77
N GLY A 161 5.57 -6.88 1.57
CA GLY A 161 6.40 -6.79 2.77
C GLY A 161 5.94 -7.67 3.94
N SER A 162 4.65 -8.06 3.96
CA SER A 162 4.08 -8.89 5.02
C SER A 162 4.04 -10.39 4.71
N MET A 163 4.62 -10.81 3.59
CA MET A 163 4.62 -12.20 3.15
C MET A 163 5.98 -12.66 2.62
N THR A 164 6.20 -13.96 2.76
CA THR A 164 7.28 -14.66 2.05
C THR A 164 7.04 -14.60 0.55
N LYS A 165 8.12 -14.70 -0.23
CA LYS A 165 8.07 -14.38 -1.66
C LYS A 165 7.48 -15.50 -2.52
N ASP A 166 7.19 -16.66 -1.92
CA ASP A 166 6.36 -17.72 -2.46
C ASP A 166 4.91 -17.68 -1.94
N MET A 167 4.59 -16.70 -1.09
CA MET A 167 3.28 -16.43 -0.50
C MET A 167 2.74 -17.54 0.42
N TRP A 168 3.60 -18.47 0.86
CA TRP A 168 3.16 -19.57 1.73
C TRP A 168 3.16 -19.21 3.21
N ALA A 169 4.04 -18.31 3.65
CA ALA A 169 4.05 -17.78 5.00
C ALA A 169 3.89 -16.26 5.01
N ARG A 170 3.30 -15.72 6.08
CA ARG A 170 3.01 -14.31 6.28
C ARG A 170 3.36 -13.87 7.69
N GLN A 171 3.51 -12.57 7.90
CA GLN A 171 3.54 -11.99 9.24
C GLN A 171 2.13 -11.64 9.69
N TYR A 172 1.86 -11.74 11.00
CA TYR A 172 0.70 -11.04 11.56
C TYR A 172 1.01 -9.56 11.51
N ASP A 173 2.08 -9.13 12.19
CA ASP A 173 2.55 -7.76 12.26
C ASP A 173 3.89 -7.58 11.56
N GLN A 174 3.92 -6.71 10.56
CA GLN A 174 5.15 -6.18 9.97
C GLN A 174 5.48 -4.80 10.53
N GLN A 175 6.76 -4.41 10.52
CA GLN A 175 7.20 -3.05 10.88
C GLN A 175 7.93 -2.37 9.69
N PRO A 176 7.87 -1.03 9.57
CA PRO A 176 8.75 -0.31 8.64
C PRO A 176 10.24 -0.43 8.98
N ASN A 177 10.58 -0.41 10.27
CA ASN A 177 11.91 -0.71 10.80
C ASN A 177 11.87 -2.08 11.49
N GLN A 178 12.07 -3.14 10.71
CA GLN A 178 12.04 -4.54 11.12
C GLN A 178 13.44 -5.16 10.98
N VAL A 179 14.19 -5.21 12.07
CA VAL A 179 15.61 -5.62 12.04
C VAL A 179 15.84 -7.08 12.42
N LEU A 180 14.80 -7.75 12.92
CA LEU A 180 14.76 -9.18 13.18
C LEU A 180 13.30 -9.66 13.22
N CYS A 181 13.06 -10.92 12.83
CA CYS A 181 11.77 -11.60 12.90
C CYS A 181 11.91 -12.84 13.78
N THR A 182 11.40 -12.78 15.01
CA THR A 182 11.59 -13.83 16.03
C THR A 182 10.33 -14.11 16.83
N GLU A 183 10.25 -15.28 17.46
CA GLU A 183 9.23 -15.56 18.47
C GLU A 183 9.65 -14.93 19.80
N ALA A 184 9.38 -13.64 19.96
CA ALA A 184 9.82 -12.88 21.13
C ALA A 184 8.79 -11.84 21.55
N LYS A 185 8.77 -11.54 22.86
CA LYS A 185 7.92 -10.49 23.40
C LYS A 185 8.39 -9.15 22.85
N ARG A 186 7.48 -8.46 22.16
CA ARG A 186 7.68 -7.09 21.68
C ARG A 186 6.72 -6.15 22.37
N ASP A 187 6.95 -4.86 22.18
CA ASP A 187 6.07 -3.82 22.70
C ASP A 187 4.85 -3.62 21.78
N TRP A 188 4.08 -4.70 21.59
CA TRP A 188 2.81 -4.67 20.88
C TRP A 188 1.69 -4.14 21.78
N VAL A 189 0.62 -3.56 21.21
CA VAL A 189 -0.56 -3.17 22.00
C VAL A 189 -1.24 -4.39 22.62
N SER A 190 -1.53 -5.42 21.82
CA SER A 190 -2.24 -6.62 22.29
C SER A 190 -1.75 -7.94 21.73
N ASN A 191 -0.87 -7.91 20.72
CA ASN A 191 -0.43 -9.10 20.00
C ASN A 191 0.66 -9.90 20.71
N GLY A 192 0.80 -11.16 20.31
CA GLY A 192 1.65 -12.15 20.96
C GLY A 192 3.06 -12.28 20.36
N PRO A 193 3.95 -13.09 20.97
CA PRO A 193 5.32 -13.28 20.51
C PRO A 193 5.46 -13.81 19.08
N THR A 194 4.49 -14.61 18.62
CA THR A 194 4.48 -15.22 17.29
C THR A 194 4.05 -14.26 16.18
N SER A 195 3.54 -13.06 16.52
CA SER A 195 2.96 -12.14 15.54
C SER A 195 3.96 -11.60 14.52
N ASN A 196 5.26 -11.59 14.84
CA ASN A 196 6.30 -11.08 13.94
C ASN A 196 6.97 -12.16 13.09
N LEU A 197 6.70 -13.45 13.32
CA LEU A 197 7.26 -14.52 12.50
C LEU A 197 6.72 -14.48 11.06
N PHE A 198 7.52 -14.93 10.10
CA PHE A 198 6.96 -15.35 8.81
C PHE A 198 6.37 -16.75 9.01
N SER A 199 5.06 -16.82 9.17
CA SER A 199 4.37 -18.02 9.60
C SER A 199 3.19 -18.39 8.71
N PHE A 200 2.92 -19.69 8.56
CA PHE A 200 1.74 -20.15 7.85
C PHE A 200 0.44 -19.86 8.64
N LEU A 201 0.42 -20.07 9.97
CA LEU A 201 -0.79 -19.92 10.82
C LEU A 201 -0.55 -19.13 12.12
N GLY A 202 0.62 -18.54 12.29
CA GLY A 202 1.10 -17.91 13.52
C GLY A 202 0.20 -16.78 14.02
N HIS A 203 0.20 -16.64 15.34
CA HIS A 203 -0.73 -15.84 16.15
C HIS A 203 -2.20 -16.23 15.98
N PHE A 204 -2.89 -15.70 14.97
CA PHE A 204 -4.27 -16.06 14.62
C PHE A 204 -4.42 -16.16 13.10
N GLY A 205 -5.05 -17.23 12.59
CA GLY A 205 -5.04 -17.60 11.16
C GLY A 205 -5.81 -16.68 10.19
N CYS A 206 -6.33 -15.53 10.63
CA CYS A 206 -7.09 -14.60 9.79
C CYS A 206 -6.31 -14.16 8.55
N CYS A 207 -5.04 -13.77 8.69
CA CYS A 207 -4.31 -13.24 7.55
C CYS A 207 -3.96 -14.35 6.55
N THR A 208 -3.83 -15.61 6.97
CA THR A 208 -3.69 -16.75 6.05
C THR A 208 -4.91 -16.85 5.13
N ALA A 209 -6.11 -16.63 5.68
CA ALA A 209 -7.35 -16.58 4.93
C ALA A 209 -7.60 -15.23 4.21
N ASN A 210 -6.88 -14.16 4.51
CA ASN A 210 -7.12 -12.84 3.91
C ASN A 210 -6.06 -12.42 2.86
N LEU A 211 -4.78 -12.81 3.04
CA LEU A 211 -3.65 -12.32 2.24
C LEU A 211 -3.85 -12.52 0.73
N HIS A 212 -4.45 -13.65 0.36
CA HIS A 212 -4.60 -14.06 -1.03
C HIS A 212 -5.60 -13.21 -1.81
N GLN A 213 -6.38 -12.36 -1.13
CA GLN A 213 -7.32 -11.44 -1.76
C GLN A 213 -6.64 -10.17 -2.28
N GLY A 214 -5.51 -9.74 -1.69
CA GLY A 214 -4.88 -8.45 -1.99
C GLY A 214 -4.50 -8.29 -3.48
N TRP A 215 -3.70 -9.21 -4.02
CA TRP A 215 -3.28 -9.13 -5.43
C TRP A 215 -4.43 -9.32 -6.44
N PRO A 216 -5.33 -10.31 -6.28
CA PRO A 216 -6.46 -10.46 -7.20
C PRO A 216 -7.41 -9.25 -7.20
N LYS A 217 -7.70 -8.67 -6.03
CA LYS A 217 -8.51 -7.46 -5.93
C LYS A 217 -7.81 -6.28 -6.61
N PHE A 218 -6.53 -6.06 -6.33
CA PHE A 218 -5.76 -5.00 -6.99
C PHE A 218 -5.76 -5.17 -8.51
N ALA A 219 -5.44 -6.38 -9.01
CA ALA A 219 -5.44 -6.69 -10.43
C ALA A 219 -6.80 -6.39 -11.10
N GLY A 220 -7.90 -6.75 -10.43
CA GLY A 220 -9.27 -6.47 -10.89
C GLY A 220 -9.66 -4.99 -10.92
N HIS A 221 -8.91 -4.11 -10.25
CA HIS A 221 -9.16 -2.66 -10.20
C HIS A 221 -8.10 -1.83 -10.94
N THR A 222 -7.15 -2.48 -11.64
CA THR A 222 -6.16 -1.78 -12.49
C THR A 222 -6.79 -1.05 -13.67
N TRP A 223 -7.99 -1.48 -14.07
CA TRP A 223 -8.85 -0.86 -15.07
C TRP A 223 -10.27 -0.74 -14.54
N MET A 224 -10.95 0.37 -14.86
CA MET A 224 -12.32 0.62 -14.45
C MET A 224 -13.15 1.18 -15.61
N LYS A 225 -14.48 1.03 -15.55
CA LYS A 225 -15.37 1.81 -16.40
C LYS A 225 -15.37 3.27 -15.94
N ALA A 226 -15.41 4.18 -16.89
CA ALA A 226 -15.43 5.62 -16.64
C ALA A 226 -16.51 6.30 -17.49
N ARG A 227 -16.72 7.60 -17.26
CA ARG A 227 -17.64 8.39 -18.11
C ARG A 227 -17.16 8.33 -19.55
N ASN A 228 -18.04 7.85 -20.45
CA ASN A 228 -17.80 7.71 -21.88
C ASN A 228 -16.57 6.86 -22.25
N GLY A 229 -16.20 5.86 -21.43
CA GLY A 229 -15.11 4.94 -21.75
C GLY A 229 -14.53 4.22 -20.55
N PHE A 230 -13.20 4.25 -20.44
CA PHE A 230 -12.44 3.45 -19.47
C PHE A 230 -11.43 4.30 -18.72
N ALA A 231 -11.07 3.86 -17.53
CA ALA A 231 -9.97 4.41 -16.75
C ALA A 231 -8.85 3.38 -16.58
N LEU A 232 -7.62 3.77 -16.93
CA LEU A 232 -6.40 3.08 -16.58
C LEU A 232 -5.93 3.59 -15.23
N ILE A 233 -6.05 2.75 -14.21
CA ILE A 233 -5.67 3.09 -12.83
C ILE A 233 -4.18 2.80 -12.60
N SER A 234 -3.69 1.64 -13.02
CA SER A 234 -2.28 1.27 -12.86
C SER A 234 -1.77 0.56 -14.10
N PRO A 235 -0.67 1.01 -14.74
CA PRO A 235 -0.15 0.41 -15.97
C PRO A 235 0.70 -0.82 -15.67
N VAL A 236 0.21 -1.73 -14.81
CA VAL A 236 0.82 -3.03 -14.57
C VAL A 236 0.55 -3.98 -15.74
N PRO A 237 1.40 -4.98 -15.97
CA PRO A 237 1.22 -5.93 -17.07
C PRO A 237 -0.09 -6.69 -16.96
N GLY A 238 -0.82 -6.79 -18.07
CA GLY A 238 -2.10 -7.48 -18.08
C GLY A 238 -2.82 -7.42 -19.42
N LEU A 239 -3.86 -8.25 -19.53
CA LEU A 239 -4.81 -8.24 -20.63
C LEU A 239 -6.19 -7.91 -20.07
N VAL A 240 -6.86 -6.93 -20.68
CA VAL A 240 -8.24 -6.58 -20.36
C VAL A 240 -9.09 -6.84 -21.59
N GLU A 241 -10.12 -7.66 -21.43
CA GLU A 241 -11.14 -7.93 -22.44
C GLU A 241 -12.50 -7.49 -21.90
N THR A 242 -13.19 -6.62 -22.64
CA THR A 242 -14.49 -6.06 -22.27
C THR A 242 -15.26 -5.64 -23.52
N GLU A 243 -16.43 -5.04 -23.34
CA GLU A 243 -17.24 -4.47 -24.41
C GLU A 243 -17.65 -3.03 -24.11
N LEU A 244 -17.86 -2.24 -25.16
CA LEU A 244 -18.47 -0.91 -25.12
C LEU A 244 -19.50 -0.83 -26.25
N ASP A 245 -20.76 -0.57 -25.91
CA ASP A 245 -21.87 -0.49 -26.88
C ASP A 245 -21.95 -1.70 -27.84
N GLY A 246 -21.67 -2.90 -27.31
CA GLY A 246 -21.67 -4.16 -28.08
C GLY A 246 -20.46 -4.38 -28.97
N LYS A 247 -19.44 -3.51 -28.93
CA LYS A 247 -18.16 -3.68 -29.62
C LYS A 247 -17.11 -4.27 -28.69
N LYS A 248 -16.31 -5.22 -29.19
CA LYS A 248 -15.18 -5.77 -28.43
C LYS A 248 -14.13 -4.69 -28.19
N VAL A 249 -13.69 -4.57 -26.94
CA VAL A 249 -12.59 -3.72 -26.49
C VAL A 249 -11.54 -4.60 -25.84
N GLU A 250 -10.29 -4.43 -26.25
CA GLU A 250 -9.15 -5.17 -25.70
C GLU A 250 -7.98 -4.23 -25.46
N PHE A 251 -7.38 -4.31 -24.28
CA PHE A 251 -6.14 -3.61 -23.95
C PHE A 251 -5.08 -4.61 -23.47
N LEU A 252 -3.95 -4.66 -24.16
CA LEU A 252 -2.76 -5.38 -23.72
C LEU A 252 -1.76 -4.37 -23.15
N VAL A 253 -1.44 -4.50 -21.86
CA VAL A 253 -0.44 -3.67 -21.18
C VAL A 253 0.88 -4.44 -21.09
N GLN A 254 1.91 -3.90 -21.74
CA GLN A 254 3.30 -4.37 -21.62
C GLN A 254 4.09 -3.32 -20.83
N SER A 255 4.59 -3.72 -19.66
CA SER A 255 5.16 -2.78 -18.71
C SER A 255 6.13 -3.48 -17.76
N GLU A 256 7.06 -2.71 -17.21
CA GLU A 256 7.90 -3.10 -16.07
C GLU A 256 7.63 -2.20 -14.85
N TYR A 257 6.50 -1.47 -14.88
CA TYR A 257 5.99 -0.67 -13.77
C TYR A 257 5.72 -1.57 -12.54
N PRO A 258 6.07 -1.15 -11.31
CA PRO A 258 6.49 0.21 -10.92
C PRO A 258 8.01 0.46 -10.98
N PHE A 259 8.81 -0.46 -11.54
CA PHE A 259 10.27 -0.37 -11.49
C PHE A 259 10.89 0.34 -12.70
N ARG A 260 10.14 0.51 -13.78
CA ARG A 260 10.48 1.32 -14.95
C ARG A 260 9.45 2.41 -15.17
N ASP A 261 9.91 3.46 -15.84
CA ASP A 261 9.17 4.69 -16.09
C ASP A 261 8.26 4.60 -17.32
N THR A 262 8.28 3.50 -18.07
CA THR A 262 7.58 3.40 -19.36
C THR A 262 6.63 2.20 -19.39
N ALA A 263 5.43 2.42 -19.94
CA ALA A 263 4.44 1.40 -20.20
C ALA A 263 3.87 1.54 -21.61
N GLN A 264 3.56 0.41 -22.25
CA GLN A 264 2.96 0.36 -23.57
C GLN A 264 1.60 -0.31 -23.47
N ILE A 265 0.57 0.35 -24.00
CA ILE A 265 -0.80 -0.14 -24.04
C ILE A 265 -1.18 -0.30 -25.51
N PHE A 266 -1.50 -1.52 -25.90
CA PHE A 266 -1.93 -1.87 -27.25
C PHE A 266 -3.43 -2.08 -27.24
N TYR A 267 -4.13 -1.42 -28.17
CA TYR A 267 -5.56 -1.62 -28.36
C TYR A 267 -5.81 -2.70 -29.42
N GLY A 268 -6.52 -3.76 -29.04
CA GLY A 268 -6.86 -4.91 -29.89
C GLY A 268 -8.34 -5.02 -30.27
N GLY A 269 -9.15 -4.00 -29.92
CA GLY A 269 -10.60 -4.02 -30.13
C GLY A 269 -11.07 -3.60 -31.52
N GLU A 270 -12.39 -3.63 -31.71
CA GLU A 270 -13.06 -3.08 -32.89
C GLU A 270 -13.07 -1.55 -32.86
N ASP A 271 -13.08 -0.90 -34.02
CA ASP A 271 -13.10 0.57 -34.11
C ASP A 271 -14.22 1.19 -33.24
N ALA A 272 -13.83 1.94 -32.21
CA ALA A 272 -14.74 2.54 -31.24
C ALA A 272 -14.25 3.94 -30.80
N THR A 273 -15.19 4.85 -30.55
CA THR A 273 -14.88 6.18 -30.01
C THR A 273 -15.18 6.18 -28.53
N PHE A 274 -14.16 6.46 -27.71
CA PHE A 274 -14.32 6.56 -26.27
C PHE A 274 -13.19 7.38 -25.64
N ALA A 275 -13.44 7.86 -24.42
CA ALA A 275 -12.47 8.51 -23.57
C ALA A 275 -11.66 7.47 -22.78
N LEU A 276 -10.33 7.52 -22.89
CA LEU A 276 -9.43 6.83 -22.00
C LEU A 276 -8.94 7.81 -20.93
N HIS A 277 -9.36 7.59 -19.69
CA HIS A 277 -8.93 8.33 -18.50
C HIS A 277 -7.66 7.65 -17.96
N ILE A 278 -6.53 8.31 -18.00
CA ILE A 278 -5.25 7.78 -17.57
C ILE A 278 -4.94 8.43 -16.22
N ARG A 279 -4.85 7.63 -15.16
CA ARG A 279 -4.36 8.18 -13.89
C ARG A 279 -2.90 8.57 -14.07
N VAL A 280 -2.60 9.81 -13.69
CA VAL A 280 -1.24 10.35 -13.62
C VAL A 280 -0.87 10.45 -12.14
N PRO A 281 0.09 9.64 -11.63
CA PRO A 281 0.46 9.70 -10.21
C PRO A 281 0.90 11.10 -9.78
N ALA A 282 0.59 11.52 -8.54
CA ALA A 282 0.97 12.85 -8.04
C ALA A 282 2.49 13.08 -8.01
N TRP A 283 3.29 12.02 -7.85
CA TRP A 283 4.75 12.08 -7.87
C TRP A 283 5.35 12.14 -9.29
N ALA A 284 4.58 11.87 -10.35
CA ALA A 284 5.06 11.73 -11.73
C ALA A 284 5.12 13.09 -12.46
N GLN A 285 5.93 14.02 -11.95
CA GLN A 285 6.11 15.32 -12.60
C GLN A 285 6.76 15.16 -13.98
N GLY A 286 6.21 15.83 -15.00
CA GLY A 286 6.66 15.71 -16.39
C GLY A 286 6.19 14.42 -17.08
N ALA A 287 5.13 13.79 -16.56
CA ALA A 287 4.49 12.66 -17.21
C ALA A 287 4.02 13.02 -18.62
N SER A 288 4.16 12.08 -19.55
CA SER A 288 3.71 12.25 -20.94
C SER A 288 3.12 10.98 -21.50
N ALA A 289 2.28 11.14 -22.52
CA ALA A 289 1.78 10.06 -23.35
C ALA A 289 2.10 10.30 -24.83
N ARG A 290 2.16 9.23 -25.60
CA ARG A 290 2.36 9.29 -27.05
C ARG A 290 1.50 8.26 -27.78
N ILE A 291 0.90 8.66 -28.90
CA ILE A 291 0.25 7.76 -29.84
C ILE A 291 0.75 8.10 -31.25
N GLY A 292 1.60 7.25 -31.83
CA GLY A 292 2.31 7.58 -33.07
C GLY A 292 3.20 8.82 -32.92
N ASP A 293 2.90 9.87 -33.66
CA ASP A 293 3.61 11.16 -33.61
C ASP A 293 2.95 12.18 -32.68
N GLU A 294 1.74 11.90 -32.17
CA GLU A 294 1.01 12.78 -31.27
C GLU A 294 1.53 12.61 -29.83
N LYS A 295 1.96 13.72 -29.22
CA LYS A 295 2.43 13.77 -27.83
C LYS A 295 1.45 14.55 -26.95
N PHE A 296 1.19 14.02 -25.77
CA PHE A 296 0.36 14.63 -24.74
C PHE A 296 1.21 14.85 -23.48
N GLU A 297 1.22 16.07 -22.96
CA GLU A 297 1.73 16.35 -21.61
C GLU A 297 0.62 16.03 -20.62
N LEU A 298 0.95 15.33 -19.54
CA LEU A 298 -0.01 14.85 -18.56
C LEU A 298 0.18 15.56 -17.22
N GLU A 299 -0.89 16.11 -16.67
CA GLU A 299 -0.86 16.79 -15.38
C GLU A 299 -0.82 15.77 -14.22
N SER A 300 0.21 15.84 -13.38
CA SER A 300 0.38 14.95 -12.22
C SER A 300 -0.75 15.10 -11.21
N GLY A 301 -1.20 13.99 -10.62
CA GLY A 301 -2.25 13.97 -9.59
C GLY A 301 -3.66 14.09 -10.16
N THR A 302 -3.84 13.83 -11.46
CA THR A 302 -5.12 13.94 -12.16
C THR A 302 -5.44 12.67 -12.96
N PHE A 303 -6.65 12.63 -13.54
CA PHE A 303 -6.95 11.75 -14.66
C PHE A 303 -6.83 12.54 -15.96
N ALA A 304 -5.78 12.28 -16.74
CA ALA A 304 -5.66 12.83 -18.08
C ALA A 304 -6.65 12.12 -19.01
N VAL A 305 -7.34 12.86 -19.87
CA VAL A 305 -8.38 12.30 -20.74
C VAL A 305 -7.95 12.35 -22.20
N ILE A 306 -7.87 11.20 -22.84
CA ILE A 306 -7.65 11.07 -24.28
C ILE A 306 -8.93 10.51 -24.91
N GLU A 307 -9.72 11.38 -25.52
CA GLU A 307 -10.93 11.00 -26.25
C GLU A 307 -10.66 10.98 -27.75
N ARG A 308 -10.85 9.81 -28.37
CA ARG A 308 -10.59 9.61 -29.81
C ARG A 308 -11.33 8.39 -30.34
N GLN A 309 -11.28 8.22 -31.65
CA GLN A 309 -11.53 6.92 -32.27
C GLN A 309 -10.28 6.05 -32.08
N TRP A 310 -10.44 4.94 -31.38
CA TRP A 310 -9.46 3.88 -31.20
C TRP A 310 -9.64 2.83 -32.29
N ARG A 311 -8.55 2.38 -32.89
CA ARG A 311 -8.53 1.36 -33.94
C ARG A 311 -7.58 0.23 -33.57
N GLY A 312 -7.94 -1.00 -33.93
CA GLY A 312 -7.09 -2.16 -33.69
C GLY A 312 -5.64 -1.91 -34.16
N GLY A 313 -4.68 -2.10 -33.26
CA GLY A 313 -3.26 -1.82 -33.49
C GLY A 313 -2.77 -0.46 -32.96
N ASP A 314 -3.66 0.42 -32.48
CA ASP A 314 -3.25 1.65 -31.79
C ASP A 314 -2.35 1.33 -30.60
N LYS A 315 -1.26 2.10 -30.47
CA LYS A 315 -0.28 1.97 -29.38
C LYS A 315 -0.19 3.29 -28.62
N LEU A 316 -0.56 3.24 -27.34
CA LEU A 316 -0.34 4.30 -26.38
C LEU A 316 0.92 4.00 -25.57
N GLU A 317 1.89 4.89 -25.62
CA GLU A 317 3.09 4.84 -24.77
C GLU A 317 2.94 5.86 -23.64
N LEU A 318 3.09 5.40 -22.41
CA LEU A 318 3.11 6.24 -21.21
C LEU A 318 4.54 6.35 -20.71
N HIS A 319 4.92 7.55 -20.29
CA HIS A 319 6.17 7.81 -19.59
C HIS A 319 5.87 8.55 -18.28
N PHE A 320 6.14 7.89 -17.16
CA PHE A 320 6.02 8.40 -15.80
C PHE A 320 7.42 8.51 -15.18
N PRO A 321 8.04 9.71 -15.16
CA PRO A 321 9.38 9.88 -14.61
C PRO A 321 9.47 9.38 -13.16
N LEU A 322 10.53 8.61 -12.85
CA LEU A 322 10.75 7.98 -11.54
C LEU A 322 11.92 8.63 -10.78
N PRO A 323 11.81 9.88 -10.29
CA PRO A 323 12.87 10.50 -9.50
C PRO A 323 12.99 9.81 -8.14
N VAL A 324 14.21 9.79 -7.59
CA VAL A 324 14.43 9.47 -6.18
C VAL A 324 13.98 10.66 -5.33
N ARG A 325 13.21 10.40 -4.27
CA ARG A 325 12.67 11.43 -3.37
C ARG A 325 12.97 11.06 -1.92
N LEU A 326 13.29 12.08 -1.12
CA LEU A 326 13.34 11.96 0.34
C LEU A 326 12.08 12.59 0.93
N GLU A 327 11.39 11.86 1.79
CA GLU A 327 10.25 12.38 2.55
C GLU A 327 10.56 12.36 4.04
N LYS A 328 10.40 13.52 4.69
CA LYS A 328 10.64 13.68 6.13
C LYS A 328 9.50 13.07 6.96
N ARG A 329 9.86 12.48 8.09
CA ARG A 329 8.97 11.86 9.07
C ARG A 329 9.22 12.49 10.46
N GLU A 330 8.66 11.89 11.51
CA GLU A 330 8.80 12.39 12.87
C GLU A 330 10.27 12.33 13.33
N GLU A 331 10.63 13.09 14.35
CA GLU A 331 12.02 13.14 14.86
C GLU A 331 13.08 13.49 13.79
N GLY A 332 12.66 14.08 12.66
CA GLY A 332 13.54 14.47 11.57
C GLY A 332 14.07 13.30 10.72
N THR A 333 13.57 12.08 10.92
CA THR A 333 13.92 10.92 10.09
C THR A 333 13.46 11.13 8.64
N SER A 334 13.98 10.32 7.73
CA SER A 334 13.65 10.39 6.30
C SER A 334 13.43 9.00 5.69
N THR A 335 12.53 8.96 4.71
CA THR A 335 12.22 7.77 3.90
C THR A 335 12.66 8.01 2.46
N VAL A 336 13.05 6.95 1.76
CA VAL A 336 13.57 7.02 0.38
C VAL A 336 12.56 6.40 -0.57
N TRP A 337 12.16 7.14 -1.60
CA TRP A 337 11.15 6.73 -2.57
C TRP A 337 11.66 6.79 -4.00
N ARG A 338 11.13 5.91 -4.85
CA ARG A 338 11.21 6.05 -6.31
C ARG A 338 9.89 5.59 -6.92
N GLY A 339 9.16 6.53 -7.52
CA GLY A 339 7.76 6.28 -7.90
C GLY A 339 6.89 5.95 -6.69
N PRO A 340 6.05 4.89 -6.76
CA PRO A 340 5.25 4.42 -5.63
C PRO A 340 6.01 3.46 -4.70
N VAL A 341 7.29 3.18 -4.97
CA VAL A 341 8.07 2.19 -4.23
C VAL A 341 8.89 2.87 -3.14
N LEU A 342 8.65 2.45 -1.89
CA LEU A 342 9.46 2.77 -0.72
C LEU A 342 10.71 1.90 -0.74
N PHE A 343 11.84 2.44 -0.32
CA PHE A 343 13.11 1.72 -0.21
C PHE A 343 13.48 1.50 1.25
N GLY A 344 13.96 0.29 1.53
CA GLY A 344 14.53 -0.09 2.81
C GLY A 344 15.98 -0.53 2.68
N LEU A 345 16.72 -0.45 3.77
CA LEU A 345 18.09 -0.97 3.86
C LEU A 345 18.10 -2.46 3.55
N LYS A 346 18.98 -2.88 2.64
CA LYS A 346 19.28 -4.29 2.42
C LYS A 346 20.11 -4.80 3.60
N ILE A 347 19.47 -5.53 4.49
CA ILE A 347 20.10 -6.23 5.61
C ILE A 347 20.42 -7.66 5.16
N GLY A 348 21.60 -8.18 5.49
CA GLY A 348 21.92 -9.59 5.28
C GLY A 348 21.08 -10.46 6.22
N GLU A 349 20.62 -11.62 5.76
CA GLU A 349 19.62 -12.42 6.47
C GLU A 349 20.12 -13.86 6.70
N GLU A 350 19.83 -14.40 7.88
CA GLU A 350 19.85 -15.83 8.18
C GLU A 350 18.42 -16.27 8.48
N ILE A 351 17.89 -17.21 7.69
CA ILE A 351 16.51 -17.69 7.80
C ILE A 351 16.54 -19.10 8.39
N SER A 352 15.82 -19.30 9.48
CA SER A 352 15.73 -20.59 10.19
C SER A 352 14.29 -21.08 10.27
N LEU A 353 14.08 -22.37 10.02
CA LEU A 353 12.80 -23.04 10.26
C LEU A 353 12.61 -23.21 11.78
N VAL A 354 11.52 -22.67 12.31
CA VAL A 354 11.14 -22.82 13.73
C VAL A 354 10.19 -24.00 13.92
N SER A 355 9.17 -24.07 13.07
CA SER A 355 8.03 -24.96 13.25
C SER A 355 7.39 -25.32 11.91
N GLY A 356 6.66 -26.43 11.88
CA GLY A 356 5.97 -26.91 10.68
C GLY A 356 6.87 -27.61 9.66
N GLU A 357 6.31 -27.86 8.48
CA GLU A 357 7.00 -28.52 7.37
C GLU A 357 6.78 -27.72 6.08
N PRO A 358 7.83 -27.31 5.36
CA PRO A 358 7.69 -26.55 4.12
C PRO A 358 6.73 -27.23 3.11
N PRO A 359 5.84 -26.45 2.46
CA PRO A 359 5.78 -25.00 2.51
C PRO A 359 4.98 -24.41 3.70
N HIS A 360 4.31 -25.26 4.50
CA HIS A 360 3.48 -24.85 5.65
C HIS A 360 4.32 -24.76 6.93
N ALA A 361 5.14 -23.71 6.99
CA ALA A 361 6.18 -23.59 8.00
C ALA A 361 6.28 -22.17 8.57
N ASP A 362 6.92 -22.09 9.73
CA ASP A 362 7.22 -20.85 10.43
C ASP A 362 8.72 -20.60 10.42
N TYR A 363 9.09 -19.36 10.12
CA TYR A 363 10.47 -18.96 9.92
C TYR A 363 10.84 -17.75 10.78
N GLU A 364 12.02 -17.84 11.37
CA GLU A 364 12.75 -16.69 11.92
C GLU A 364 13.72 -16.12 10.90
N VAL A 365 13.94 -14.83 11.01
CA VAL A 365 14.91 -14.10 10.17
C VAL A 365 15.77 -13.23 11.07
N LEU A 366 17.07 -13.52 11.11
CA LEU A 366 18.05 -12.78 11.91
C LEU A 366 18.99 -11.98 11.01
N PRO A 367 19.42 -10.79 11.45
CA PRO A 367 20.35 -9.96 10.68
C PRO A 367 21.77 -10.52 10.74
N THR A 368 22.45 -10.59 9.59
CA THR A 368 23.88 -10.97 9.47
C THR A 368 24.78 -9.77 9.14
N THR A 369 24.19 -8.60 8.90
CA THR A 369 24.90 -7.33 8.69
C THR A 369 24.37 -6.27 9.64
N ALA A 370 25.13 -5.19 9.84
CA ALA A 370 24.64 -4.01 10.55
C ALA A 370 23.40 -3.42 9.86
N TRP A 371 22.53 -2.81 10.65
CA TRP A 371 21.27 -2.20 10.20
C TRP A 371 21.11 -0.75 10.69
N ASN A 372 21.86 -0.39 11.73
CA ASN A 372 21.80 0.88 12.46
C ASN A 372 22.56 2.00 11.74
N TYR A 373 22.07 2.39 10.56
CA TYR A 373 22.66 3.46 9.75
C TYR A 373 21.80 4.72 9.74
N ALA A 374 22.44 5.89 9.80
CA ALA A 374 21.84 7.17 9.43
C ALA A 374 22.23 7.54 8.00
N LEU A 375 21.26 8.00 7.20
CA LEU A 375 21.50 8.40 5.81
C LEU A 375 22.11 9.80 5.74
N VAL A 376 22.96 10.03 4.74
CA VAL A 376 23.26 11.39 4.30
C VAL A 376 22.13 11.84 3.36
N PRO A 377 21.34 12.87 3.72
CA PRO A 377 20.09 13.19 3.04
C PRO A 377 20.30 14.01 1.74
N GLU A 378 21.18 13.55 0.86
CA GLU A 378 21.52 14.22 -0.39
C GLU A 378 21.28 13.29 -1.60
N VAL A 379 20.08 13.41 -2.20
CA VAL A 379 19.64 12.56 -3.32
C VAL A 379 20.59 12.59 -4.53
N SER A 380 21.27 13.70 -4.79
CA SER A 380 22.27 13.80 -5.88
C SER A 380 23.44 12.82 -5.74
N ARG A 381 23.66 12.28 -4.55
CA ARG A 381 24.70 11.28 -4.26
C ARG A 381 24.20 9.84 -4.34
N PHE A 382 22.92 9.64 -4.68
CA PHE A 382 22.34 8.30 -4.77
C PHE A 382 22.57 7.77 -6.18
N GLU A 383 23.17 6.58 -6.28
CA GLU A 383 23.35 5.91 -7.57
C GLU A 383 22.24 4.87 -7.77
N ILE A 384 21.53 4.99 -8.89
CA ILE A 384 20.46 4.06 -9.26
C ILE A 384 21.06 2.95 -10.11
N LYS A 385 20.87 1.71 -9.68
CA LYS A 385 21.19 0.52 -10.46
C LYS A 385 19.93 -0.28 -10.74
N GLU A 386 19.46 -0.21 -11.98
CA GLU A 386 18.39 -1.07 -12.47
C GLU A 386 18.94 -2.45 -12.85
N THR A 387 18.19 -3.50 -12.53
CA THR A 387 18.55 -4.89 -12.90
C THR A 387 17.36 -5.59 -13.56
N THR A 388 17.58 -6.77 -14.13
CA THR A 388 16.51 -7.58 -14.71
C THR A 388 15.43 -7.90 -13.68
N ILE A 389 14.18 -7.71 -14.04
CA ILE A 389 13.02 -8.04 -13.20
C ILE A 389 12.71 -9.52 -13.37
N SER A 390 12.61 -10.26 -12.27
CA SER A 390 12.25 -11.69 -12.30
C SER A 390 10.73 -11.88 -12.43
N SER A 391 10.29 -13.12 -12.63
CA SER A 391 8.86 -13.47 -12.62
C SER A 391 8.20 -13.28 -11.24
N ARG A 392 8.98 -13.04 -10.19
CA ARG A 392 8.53 -12.64 -8.85
C ARG A 392 9.15 -11.28 -8.53
N PRO A 393 8.54 -10.15 -8.97
CA PRO A 393 9.20 -8.84 -8.96
C PRO A 393 9.64 -8.33 -7.59
N PHE A 394 9.08 -8.88 -6.50
CA PHE A 394 9.42 -8.57 -5.11
C PHE A 394 10.22 -9.69 -4.43
N GLU A 395 11.00 -10.49 -5.17
CA GLU A 395 11.87 -11.48 -4.55
C GLU A 395 13.02 -10.86 -3.72
N ALA A 396 13.52 -11.61 -2.73
CA ALA A 396 14.54 -11.12 -1.79
C ALA A 396 16.00 -11.37 -2.25
N ARG A 397 16.24 -11.73 -3.52
CA ARG A 397 17.57 -12.10 -4.04
C ARG A 397 17.98 -11.27 -5.25
N GLN A 398 17.08 -11.10 -6.21
CA GLN A 398 17.26 -10.28 -7.40
C GLN A 398 16.34 -9.05 -7.33
N PHE A 399 16.90 -7.94 -6.87
CA PHE A 399 16.16 -6.69 -6.72
C PHE A 399 16.07 -5.93 -8.06
N PRO A 400 14.87 -5.54 -8.50
CA PRO A 400 14.68 -4.88 -9.80
C PRO A 400 15.37 -3.51 -9.90
N VAL A 401 15.57 -2.87 -8.75
CA VAL A 401 16.30 -1.60 -8.58
C VAL A 401 17.06 -1.65 -7.26
N ILE A 402 18.29 -1.13 -7.26
CA ILE A 402 19.10 -0.90 -6.05
C ILE A 402 19.51 0.57 -6.04
N LEU A 403 19.37 1.25 -4.90
CA LEU A 403 19.93 2.58 -4.69
C LEU A 403 21.17 2.45 -3.81
N ASN A 404 22.33 2.88 -4.30
CA ASN A 404 23.53 3.04 -3.48
C ASN A 404 23.46 4.41 -2.82
N ALA A 405 23.44 4.46 -1.49
CA ALA A 405 23.32 5.69 -0.74
C ALA A 405 24.46 5.85 0.26
N PRO A 406 25.02 7.06 0.44
CA PRO A 406 25.94 7.36 1.52
C PRO A 406 25.24 7.35 2.88
N ALA A 407 25.86 6.71 3.86
CA ALA A 407 25.34 6.58 5.21
C ALA A 407 26.47 6.45 6.24
N HIS A 408 26.16 6.66 7.51
CA HIS A 408 27.07 6.43 8.62
C HIS A 408 26.46 5.47 9.63
N LEU A 409 27.29 4.60 10.20
CA LEU A 409 26.86 3.70 11.28
C LEU A 409 26.60 4.51 12.56
N ILE A 410 25.54 4.16 13.29
CA ILE A 410 25.15 4.71 14.59
C ILE A 410 25.19 3.59 15.63
N PRO A 411 26.35 3.29 16.24
CA PRO A 411 26.53 2.18 17.17
C PRO A 411 25.56 2.19 18.37
N GLU A 412 25.12 3.37 18.79
CA GLU A 412 24.23 3.57 19.93
C GLU A 412 22.76 3.24 19.62
N TRP A 413 22.39 3.17 18.34
CA TRP A 413 21.05 2.77 17.93
C TRP A 413 20.94 1.24 17.90
N GLY A 414 20.46 0.68 19.02
CA GLY A 414 20.37 -0.76 19.26
C GLY A 414 18.94 -1.30 19.30
N LEU A 415 18.79 -2.50 19.85
CA LEU A 415 17.50 -3.15 20.04
C LEU A 415 16.83 -2.71 21.34
N GLU A 416 15.50 -2.65 21.33
CA GLU A 416 14.65 -2.51 22.51
C GLU A 416 13.45 -3.45 22.36
N ASN A 417 13.17 -4.28 23.38
CA ASN A 417 12.07 -5.25 23.40
C ASN A 417 11.97 -6.07 22.09
N ASP A 418 13.08 -6.69 21.67
CA ASP A 418 13.16 -7.53 20.46
C ASP A 418 12.70 -6.84 19.16
N SER A 419 12.81 -5.50 19.12
CA SER A 419 12.61 -4.66 17.95
C SER A 419 13.77 -3.67 17.81
N ALA A 420 13.88 -3.01 16.67
CA ALA A 420 14.74 -1.82 16.60
C ALA A 420 14.24 -0.83 17.66
N ALA A 421 15.15 -0.20 18.42
CA ALA A 421 14.77 0.97 19.20
C ALA A 421 14.24 2.06 18.26
N VAL A 422 13.44 3.00 18.79
CA VAL A 422 12.98 4.15 18.02
C VAL A 422 14.20 4.87 17.40
N PRO A 423 14.17 5.25 16.11
CA PRO A 423 15.27 5.97 15.50
C PRO A 423 15.67 7.21 16.32
N PRO A 424 16.97 7.48 16.50
CA PRO A 424 17.42 8.70 17.16
C PRO A 424 16.97 9.94 16.39
N THR A 425 16.69 11.03 17.12
CA THR A 425 16.32 12.32 16.54
C THR A 425 17.44 12.83 15.62
N SER A 426 17.05 13.22 14.40
CA SER A 426 17.95 13.77 13.40
C SER A 426 18.12 15.29 13.54
N PRO A 427 19.28 15.86 13.18
CA PRO A 427 20.48 15.18 12.70
C PRO A 427 21.23 14.43 13.81
N VAL A 428 21.77 13.27 13.49
CA VAL A 428 22.53 12.41 14.41
C VAL A 428 24.03 12.66 14.23
N ALA A 429 24.72 12.91 15.33
CA ALA A 429 26.18 13.00 15.32
C ALA A 429 26.82 11.61 15.44
N THR A 430 27.81 11.32 14.61
CA THR A 430 28.62 10.10 14.69
C THR A 430 30.06 10.37 14.26
N THR A 431 30.99 9.59 14.79
CA THR A 431 32.41 9.60 14.38
C THR A 431 32.73 8.46 13.41
N GLN A 432 31.74 7.62 13.10
CA GLN A 432 31.91 6.52 12.15
C GLN A 432 32.14 7.07 10.74
N PRO A 433 33.01 6.44 9.94
CA PRO A 433 33.25 6.87 8.57
C PRO A 433 31.99 6.73 7.72
N GLU A 434 31.91 7.54 6.66
CA GLU A 434 30.88 7.36 5.64
C GLU A 434 31.10 6.04 4.91
N VAL A 435 30.02 5.31 4.67
CA VAL A 435 29.99 4.08 3.88
C VAL A 435 28.87 4.15 2.86
N THR A 436 28.96 3.34 1.82
CA THR A 436 27.86 3.13 0.88
C THR A 436 27.00 1.96 1.35
N VAL A 437 25.71 2.19 1.53
CA VAL A 437 24.71 1.15 1.81
C VAL A 437 23.84 0.90 0.57
N ASN A 438 23.22 -0.28 0.51
CA ASN A 438 22.26 -0.62 -0.54
C ASN A 438 20.85 -0.49 0.00
N LEU A 439 20.03 0.29 -0.69
CA LEU A 439 18.60 0.37 -0.46
C LEU A 439 17.88 -0.41 -1.58
N VAL A 440 16.91 -1.21 -1.19
CA VAL A 440 16.13 -2.09 -2.08
C VAL A 440 14.63 -1.87 -1.84
N PRO A 441 13.76 -2.24 -2.80
CA PRO A 441 12.32 -2.08 -2.62
C PRO A 441 11.82 -2.72 -1.32
N TYR A 442 11.05 -1.97 -0.53
CA TYR A 442 10.48 -2.39 0.75
C TYR A 442 9.80 -3.76 0.65
N GLY A 443 8.97 -3.93 -0.37
CA GLY A 443 8.24 -5.17 -0.63
C GLY A 443 9.13 -6.38 -0.87
N SER A 444 10.41 -6.18 -1.22
CA SER A 444 11.38 -7.25 -1.48
C SER A 444 12.08 -7.76 -0.22
N THR A 445 11.95 -7.08 0.91
CA THR A 445 12.71 -7.43 2.12
C THR A 445 11.94 -8.32 3.09
N HIS A 446 12.66 -9.09 3.90
CA HIS A 446 12.14 -9.58 5.19
C HIS A 446 12.59 -8.65 6.31
N LEU A 447 13.88 -8.29 6.33
CA LEU A 447 14.44 -7.30 7.25
C LEU A 447 14.68 -5.95 6.57
N ARG A 448 14.47 -4.84 7.29
CA ARG A 448 14.52 -3.48 6.73
C ARG A 448 14.68 -2.42 7.81
N ILE A 449 15.37 -1.34 7.45
CA ILE A 449 15.13 0.00 7.96
C ILE A 449 14.58 0.81 6.78
N SER A 450 13.41 1.41 6.92
CA SER A 450 12.78 2.19 5.84
C SER A 450 12.58 3.66 6.24
N GLU A 451 12.58 3.92 7.54
CA GLU A 451 12.60 5.25 8.12
C GLU A 451 13.94 5.46 8.84
N PHE A 452 14.80 6.27 8.23
CA PHE A 452 16.19 6.42 8.63
C PHE A 452 16.39 7.70 9.44
N PRO A 453 17.18 7.67 10.52
CA PRO A 453 17.80 8.90 10.99
C PRO A 453 18.71 9.49 9.90
N THR A 454 19.00 10.78 9.98
CA THR A 454 19.89 11.49 9.04
C THR A 454 21.04 12.17 9.78
N ILE A 455 22.18 12.37 9.10
CA ILE A 455 23.38 13.06 9.63
C ILE A 455 23.28 14.58 9.49
#